data_AF-A0A351CID0-F1
#
_entry.id   AF-A0A351CID0-F1
#
_cell.length_a   1.000
_cell.length_b   1.000
_cell.length_c   1.000
_cell.angle_alpha   90.00
_cell.angle_beta   90.00
_cell.angle_gamma   90.00
#
_symmetry.space_group_name_H-M   'P 1'
#
loop_
_entity.id
_entity.type
_entity.pdbx_description
1 polymer ?
#
loop_
_entity_poly.entity_id
_entity_poly.type
_entity_poly.pdbx_seq_one_letter_code
_entity_poly.pdbx_strand_id
1 'polypeptide(L)'
;MIVAKRKPFEEIKEMIKDYKKVLNVGCGTCVAVCLAGGEKEVAVLNAEIDMARKLDNNPIEIGAKTVERQCDHEYLEELDNIVGGYDAILSMACGVGIQFLAERFPDKPVFPGVDTCGMSANQAVGWYEERCRSCGKCVLGMTAAICPVTMCAKGLYNGPCGGTNRGSCEIDTEQPCAWFRIYERLERQGRLDNIKIYTAPVEWNDQVPRTLIQPGYKKPEKAEGS
;
A
#
# COMPACT_ATOMS: atom_id res chain seq x y z
N MET A 1 4.74 -6.04 -2.07
CA MET A 1 5.12 -4.64 -1.78
C MET A 1 3.87 -3.79 -1.75
N ILE A 2 3.84 -2.69 -0.99
CA ILE A 2 2.77 -1.69 -1.13
C ILE A 2 3.02 -0.91 -2.42
N VAL A 3 2.00 -0.75 -3.25
CA VAL A 3 2.06 0.06 -4.45
C VAL A 3 1.22 1.30 -4.25
N ALA A 4 1.72 2.41 -4.76
CA ALA A 4 1.02 3.68 -4.77
C ALA A 4 1.02 4.27 -6.19
N LYS A 5 0.10 5.19 -6.43
CA LYS A 5 0.02 5.99 -7.65
C LYS A 5 0.12 7.46 -7.27
N ARG A 6 0.94 8.23 -7.98
CA ARG A 6 1.00 9.69 -7.77
C ARG A 6 -0.38 10.29 -7.97
N LYS A 7 -0.79 11.15 -7.03
CA LYS A 7 -2.02 11.93 -7.17
C LYS A 7 -1.93 12.84 -8.40
N PRO A 8 -3.06 13.24 -8.99
CA PRO A 8 -3.08 14.25 -10.03
C PRO A 8 -2.32 15.51 -9.59
N PHE A 9 -1.53 16.08 -10.49
CA PHE A 9 -0.66 17.22 -10.16
C PHE A 9 -1.45 18.41 -9.59
N GLU A 10 -2.60 18.74 -10.20
CA GLU A 10 -3.45 19.84 -9.73
C GLU A 10 -4.01 19.59 -8.32
N GLU A 11 -4.31 18.34 -7.95
CA GLU A 11 -4.73 18.01 -6.59
C GLU A 11 -3.61 18.29 -5.58
N ILE A 12 -2.38 17.90 -5.91
CA ILE A 12 -1.19 18.17 -5.08
C ILE A 12 -0.96 19.67 -4.96
N LYS A 13 -0.99 20.41 -6.08
CA LYS A 13 -0.79 21.86 -6.12
C LYS A 13 -1.82 22.59 -5.27
N GLU A 14 -3.09 22.17 -5.35
CA GLU A 14 -4.19 22.74 -4.59
C GLU A 14 -4.04 22.48 -3.08
N MET A 15 -3.67 21.28 -2.66
CA MET A 15 -3.47 20.94 -1.24
C MET A 15 -2.41 21.81 -0.57
N ILE A 16 -1.33 22.15 -1.29
CA ILE A 16 -0.21 22.91 -0.74
C ILE A 16 -0.29 24.41 -1.07
N LYS A 17 -1.38 24.90 -1.66
CA LYS A 17 -1.40 26.21 -2.32
C LYS A 17 -1.14 27.40 -1.39
N ASP A 18 -1.54 27.26 -0.12
CA ASP A 18 -1.48 28.33 0.88
C ASP A 18 -0.15 28.33 1.65
N TYR A 19 0.73 27.37 1.40
CA TYR A 19 2.03 27.23 2.07
C TYR A 19 3.16 27.82 1.22
N LYS A 20 4.14 28.44 1.88
CA LYS A 20 5.27 29.10 1.21
C LYS A 20 6.54 28.26 1.24
N LYS A 21 6.68 27.42 2.26
CA LYS A 21 7.83 26.52 2.43
C LYS A 21 7.35 25.10 2.71
N VAL A 22 7.56 24.19 1.77
CA VAL A 22 7.05 22.81 1.86
C VAL A 22 8.19 21.81 1.75
N LEU A 23 8.25 20.84 2.66
CA LEU A 23 9.18 19.72 2.57
C LEU A 23 8.52 18.57 1.83
N ASN A 24 9.04 18.18 0.67
CA ASN A 24 8.61 16.95 0.01
C ASN A 24 9.43 15.76 0.52
N VAL A 25 8.77 14.80 1.17
CA VAL A 25 9.40 13.65 1.80
C VAL A 25 9.14 12.40 0.99
N GLY A 26 10.23 11.80 0.47
CA GLY A 26 10.22 10.53 -0.26
C GLY A 26 10.27 9.31 0.66
N CYS A 27 9.93 8.14 0.12
CA CYS A 27 10.04 6.86 0.82
C CYS A 27 10.78 5.84 -0.07
N GLY A 28 11.97 5.46 0.35
CA GLY A 28 12.98 4.75 -0.46
C GLY A 28 12.71 3.27 -0.73
N THR A 29 11.62 2.70 -0.21
CA THR A 29 11.35 1.26 -0.31
C THR A 29 10.17 0.95 -1.24
N CYS A 30 8.99 0.62 -0.68
CA CYS A 30 7.88 0.06 -1.47
C CYS A 30 7.42 0.99 -2.60
N VAL A 31 7.25 2.29 -2.32
CA VAL A 31 6.75 3.25 -3.31
C VAL A 31 7.83 3.73 -4.29
N ALA A 32 9.12 3.62 -3.93
CA ALA A 32 10.22 3.83 -4.85
C ALA A 32 10.29 2.71 -5.90
N VAL A 33 10.10 1.45 -5.47
CA VAL A 33 10.07 0.30 -6.40
C VAL A 33 8.92 0.42 -7.40
N CYS A 34 7.79 1.02 -7.01
CA CYS A 34 6.68 1.25 -7.94
C CYS A 34 6.73 2.60 -8.69
N LEU A 35 7.85 3.32 -8.60
CA LEU A 35 8.09 4.60 -9.30
C LEU A 35 7.06 5.68 -8.94
N ALA A 36 6.64 5.73 -7.67
CA ALA A 36 5.62 6.65 -7.20
C ALA A 36 6.11 7.65 -6.16
N GLY A 37 7.21 7.38 -5.45
CA GLY A 37 7.61 8.22 -4.33
C GLY A 37 9.05 8.09 -3.84
N GLY A 38 9.93 7.52 -4.67
CA GLY A 38 11.36 7.51 -4.38
C GLY A 38 12.01 8.88 -4.64
N GLU A 39 13.32 8.95 -4.45
CA GLU A 39 14.10 10.19 -4.60
C GLU A 39 13.93 10.84 -5.98
N LYS A 40 13.91 10.03 -7.04
CA LYS A 40 13.68 10.50 -8.41
C LYS A 40 12.29 11.13 -8.56
N GLU A 41 11.24 10.49 -8.04
CA GLU A 41 9.87 11.00 -8.14
C GLU A 41 9.69 12.27 -7.32
N VAL A 42 10.34 12.37 -6.15
CA VAL A 42 10.39 13.60 -5.35
C VAL A 42 11.05 14.73 -6.13
N ALA A 43 12.22 14.50 -6.73
CA ALA A 43 12.92 15.51 -7.50
C ALA A 43 12.11 16.02 -8.70
N VAL A 44 11.48 15.10 -9.44
CA VAL A 44 10.59 15.45 -10.57
C VAL A 44 9.41 16.29 -10.11
N LEU A 45 8.71 15.85 -9.06
CA LEU A 45 7.54 16.57 -8.55
C LEU A 45 7.92 17.95 -8.00
N ASN A 46 9.08 18.08 -7.35
CA ASN A 46 9.55 19.37 -6.86
C ASN A 46 9.81 20.36 -8.00
N ALA A 47 10.42 19.90 -9.11
CA ALA A 47 10.63 20.72 -10.29
C ALA A 47 9.32 21.15 -10.94
N GLU A 48 8.33 20.24 -11.03
CA GLU A 48 6.98 20.55 -11.55
C GLU A 48 6.27 21.59 -10.68
N ILE A 49 6.30 21.42 -9.35
CA ILE A 49 5.67 22.34 -8.38
C ILE A 49 6.34 23.72 -8.46
N ASP A 50 7.66 23.80 -8.41
CA ASP A 50 8.40 25.07 -8.47
C ASP A 50 8.06 25.86 -9.74
N MET A 51 8.05 25.18 -10.89
CA MET A 51 7.71 25.81 -12.17
C MET A 51 6.25 26.31 -12.20
N ALA A 52 5.29 25.48 -11.81
CA ALA A 52 3.87 25.84 -11.82
C ALA A 52 3.58 27.01 -10.88
N ARG A 53 4.17 26.99 -9.68
CA ARG A 53 4.00 28.03 -8.66
C ARG A 53 4.57 29.39 -9.08
N LYS A 54 5.68 29.39 -9.84
CA LYS A 54 6.22 30.61 -10.44
C LYS A 54 5.32 31.17 -11.52
N LEU A 55 4.76 30.33 -12.39
CA LEU A 55 3.80 30.74 -13.44
C LEU A 55 2.53 31.36 -12.84
N ASP A 56 2.07 30.82 -11.71
CA ASP A 56 0.89 31.31 -10.98
C ASP A 56 1.17 32.57 -10.13
N ASN A 57 2.36 33.19 -10.24
CA ASN A 57 2.81 34.31 -9.40
C ASN A 57 2.71 34.02 -7.89
N ASN A 58 2.86 32.76 -7.50
CA ASN A 58 2.77 32.31 -6.11
C ASN A 58 3.97 31.40 -5.77
N PRO A 59 5.21 31.93 -5.78
CA PRO A 59 6.41 31.11 -5.62
C PRO A 59 6.43 30.37 -4.27
N ILE A 60 7.12 29.24 -4.27
CA ILE A 60 7.26 28.32 -3.14
C ILE A 60 8.74 27.96 -2.94
N GLU A 61 9.19 27.82 -1.70
CA GLU A 61 10.43 27.15 -1.36
C GLU A 61 10.13 25.68 -1.11
N ILE A 62 10.54 24.79 -2.01
CA ILE A 62 10.28 23.35 -1.88
C ILE A 62 11.56 22.57 -1.58
N GLY A 63 11.59 21.93 -0.41
CA GLY A 63 12.67 21.05 0.01
C GLY A 63 12.46 19.61 -0.42
N ALA A 64 13.52 18.79 -0.38
CA ALA A 64 13.45 17.36 -0.63
C ALA A 64 14.25 16.59 0.43
N LYS A 65 13.68 15.51 0.94
CA LYS A 65 14.40 14.49 1.72
C LYS A 65 13.74 13.14 1.53
N THR A 66 14.49 12.13 1.14
CA THR A 66 14.00 10.75 1.09
C THR A 66 14.56 9.98 2.28
N VAL A 67 13.68 9.30 3.02
CA VAL A 67 14.07 8.35 4.07
C VAL A 67 13.79 6.93 3.58
N GLU A 68 14.46 5.94 4.15
CA GLU A 68 14.28 4.53 3.75
C GLU A 68 12.81 4.09 3.88
N ARG A 69 12.18 4.39 5.03
CA ARG A 69 10.77 4.10 5.31
C ARG A 69 10.13 5.20 6.14
N GLN A 70 9.02 5.75 5.66
CA GLN A 70 8.23 6.67 6.47
C GLN A 70 7.31 5.96 7.49
N CYS A 71 7.01 4.68 7.27
CA CYS A 71 6.15 3.88 8.16
C CYS A 71 6.94 3.16 9.26
N ASP A 72 8.07 3.74 9.68
CA ASP A 72 8.97 3.20 10.68
C ASP A 72 9.64 4.38 11.41
N HIS A 73 9.51 4.43 12.73
CA HIS A 73 9.86 5.63 13.51
C HIS A 73 11.36 5.96 13.48
N GLU A 74 12.23 4.94 13.41
CA GLU A 74 13.68 5.10 13.44
C GLU A 74 14.18 5.94 12.25
N TYR A 75 13.65 5.66 11.05
CA TYR A 75 14.05 6.40 9.84
C TYR A 75 13.46 7.82 9.78
N LEU A 76 12.38 8.10 10.53
CA LEU A 76 11.82 9.45 10.61
C LEU A 76 12.67 10.39 11.48
N GLU A 77 13.56 9.88 12.34
CA GLU A 77 14.46 10.70 13.17
C GLU A 77 15.38 11.59 12.33
N GLU A 78 15.72 11.16 11.11
CA GLU A 78 16.48 11.95 10.14
C GLU A 78 15.81 13.30 9.79
N LEU A 79 14.51 13.44 10.03
CA LEU A 79 13.71 14.61 9.70
C LEU A 79 13.60 15.63 10.83
N ASP A 80 13.97 15.28 12.06
CA ASP A 80 13.74 16.11 13.26
C ASP A 80 14.35 17.50 13.14
N ASN A 81 15.59 17.56 12.66
CA ASN A 81 16.33 18.81 12.51
C ASN A 81 16.04 19.55 11.19
N ILE A 82 15.15 19.01 10.36
CA ILE A 82 14.82 19.52 9.02
C ILE A 82 13.41 20.13 9.01
N VAL A 83 12.43 19.40 9.53
CA VAL A 83 11.00 19.73 9.44
C VAL A 83 10.65 21.06 10.08
N GLY A 84 11.36 21.44 11.15
CA GLY A 84 11.13 22.72 11.83
C GLY A 84 11.22 23.94 10.91
N GLY A 85 12.03 23.86 9.84
CA GLY A 85 12.21 24.92 8.87
C GLY A 85 11.10 25.04 7.80
N TYR A 86 10.08 24.19 7.80
CA TYR A 86 9.02 24.16 6.78
C TYR A 86 7.63 24.42 7.35
N ASP A 87 6.73 24.96 6.54
CA ASP A 87 5.35 25.27 6.91
C ASP A 87 4.44 24.03 6.83
N ALA A 88 4.71 23.15 5.86
CA ALA A 88 3.97 21.91 5.64
C ALA A 88 4.86 20.81 5.06
N ILE A 89 4.34 19.58 5.09
CA ILE A 89 5.02 18.40 4.56
C ILE A 89 4.16 17.78 3.46
N LEU A 90 4.76 17.50 2.31
CA LEU A 90 4.18 16.68 1.25
C LEU A 90 4.81 15.30 1.33
N SER A 91 4.04 14.26 1.64
CA SER A 91 4.55 12.90 1.76
C SER A 91 4.27 12.09 0.50
N MET A 92 5.33 11.53 -0.09
CA MET A 92 5.23 10.61 -1.22
C MET A 92 5.18 9.13 -0.77
N ALA A 93 4.86 8.85 0.50
CA ALA A 93 4.72 7.49 1.03
C ALA A 93 3.31 6.94 0.93
N CYS A 94 3.15 5.65 1.23
CA CYS A 94 1.83 5.06 1.41
C CYS A 94 1.09 5.65 2.63
N GLY A 95 -0.20 5.32 2.78
CA GLY A 95 -1.06 5.85 3.84
C GLY A 95 -0.54 5.62 5.26
N VAL A 96 0.21 4.55 5.52
CA VAL A 96 0.84 4.32 6.83
C VAL A 96 1.98 5.31 7.08
N GLY A 97 2.83 5.55 6.06
CA GLY A 97 3.93 6.49 6.17
C GLY A 97 3.46 7.93 6.35
N ILE A 98 2.39 8.32 5.64
CA ILE A 98 1.76 9.64 5.79
C ILE A 98 1.28 9.84 7.24
N GLN A 99 0.62 8.84 7.82
CA GLN A 99 0.13 8.91 9.21
C GLN A 99 1.27 8.98 10.22
N PHE A 100 2.30 8.15 10.08
CA PHE A 100 3.46 8.18 10.98
C PHE A 100 4.21 9.52 10.94
N LEU A 101 4.27 10.14 9.76
CA LEU A 101 4.85 11.47 9.60
C LEU A 101 4.03 12.53 10.33
N ALA A 102 2.69 12.47 10.21
CA ALA A 102 1.78 13.38 10.91
C ALA A 102 1.81 13.18 12.44
N GLU A 103 1.92 11.93 12.90
CA GLU A 103 2.05 11.60 14.33
C GLU A 103 3.37 12.12 14.92
N ARG A 104 4.47 12.02 14.18
CA ARG A 104 5.78 12.52 14.64
C ARG A 104 5.84 14.04 14.67
N PHE A 105 5.21 14.71 13.71
CA PHE A 105 5.23 16.16 13.56
C PHE A 105 3.81 16.76 13.67
N PRO A 106 3.18 16.70 14.85
CA PRO A 106 1.77 17.05 15.03
C PRO A 106 1.44 18.52 14.73
N ASP A 107 2.42 19.42 14.86
CA ASP A 107 2.26 20.85 14.58
C ASP A 107 2.43 21.21 13.10
N LYS A 108 2.68 20.23 12.23
CA LYS A 108 2.90 20.43 10.80
C LYS A 108 1.82 19.71 9.99
N PRO A 109 1.08 20.40 9.12
CA PRO A 109 0.15 19.75 8.22
C PRO A 109 0.91 18.84 7.25
N VAL A 110 0.44 17.59 7.12
CA VAL A 110 1.00 16.58 6.22
C VAL A 110 0.00 16.24 5.14
N PHE A 111 0.41 16.39 3.88
CA PHE A 111 -0.42 16.15 2.71
C PHE A 111 0.03 14.91 1.94
N PRO A 112 -0.90 14.10 1.42
CA PRO A 112 -0.58 12.95 0.58
C PRO A 112 -0.16 13.40 -0.83
N GLY A 113 0.98 12.92 -1.33
CA GLY A 113 1.39 13.05 -2.74
C GLY A 113 1.01 11.86 -3.61
N VAL A 114 0.55 10.77 -2.99
CA VAL A 114 0.21 9.51 -3.66
C VAL A 114 -1.05 8.87 -3.06
N ASP A 115 -1.74 8.06 -3.85
CA ASP A 115 -2.80 7.16 -3.43
C ASP A 115 -2.24 5.75 -3.22
N THR A 116 -2.52 5.10 -2.09
CA THR A 116 -2.14 3.71 -1.88
C THR A 116 -3.09 2.78 -2.63
N CYS A 117 -2.55 1.96 -3.53
CA CYS A 117 -3.36 1.13 -4.44
C CYS A 117 -3.47 -0.33 -4.03
N GLY A 118 -2.56 -0.86 -3.20
CA GLY A 118 -2.68 -2.23 -2.67
C GLY A 118 -1.35 -2.94 -2.42
N MET A 119 -1.44 -4.19 -2.00
CA MET A 119 -0.27 -5.08 -1.84
C MET A 119 -0.08 -5.92 -3.09
N SER A 120 0.90 -5.52 -3.88
CA SER A 120 1.07 -6.00 -5.24
C SER A 120 2.42 -6.68 -5.44
N ALA A 121 2.48 -7.49 -6.49
CA ALA A 121 3.71 -7.99 -7.09
C ALA A 121 4.14 -7.05 -8.23
N ASN A 122 5.46 -6.92 -8.39
CA ASN A 122 6.07 -6.26 -9.54
C ASN A 122 6.22 -7.29 -10.66
N GLN A 123 5.45 -7.13 -11.74
CA GLN A 123 5.54 -8.00 -12.92
C GLN A 123 6.59 -7.48 -13.90
N ALA A 124 6.60 -6.17 -14.09
CA ALA A 124 7.53 -5.44 -14.92
C ALA A 124 7.55 -3.97 -14.49
N VAL A 125 8.50 -3.20 -15.04
CA VAL A 125 8.56 -1.75 -14.83
C VAL A 125 7.22 -1.12 -15.24
N GLY A 126 6.57 -0.45 -14.29
CA GLY A 126 5.27 0.19 -14.51
C GLY A 126 4.07 -0.76 -14.50
N TRP A 127 4.27 -2.06 -14.24
CA TRP A 127 3.20 -3.05 -14.15
C TRP A 127 3.20 -3.76 -12.80
N TYR A 128 2.19 -3.45 -12.01
CA TYR A 128 1.99 -4.01 -10.68
C TYR A 128 0.60 -4.63 -10.56
N GLU A 129 0.53 -5.82 -9.97
CA GLU A 129 -0.72 -6.57 -9.82
C GLU A 129 -0.95 -6.92 -8.37
N GLU A 130 -2.16 -6.66 -7.86
CA GLU A 130 -2.52 -6.99 -6.49
C GLU A 130 -2.45 -8.51 -6.25
N ARG A 131 -1.74 -8.92 -5.19
CA ARG A 131 -1.59 -10.34 -4.82
C ARG A 131 -2.07 -10.65 -3.41
N CYS A 132 -2.42 -9.64 -2.61
CA CYS A 132 -2.94 -9.82 -1.26
C CYS A 132 -3.96 -8.74 -0.89
N ARG A 133 -5.06 -9.15 -0.23
CA ARG A 133 -6.05 -8.24 0.39
C ARG A 133 -5.76 -7.90 1.86
N SER A 134 -4.78 -8.55 2.49
CA SER A 134 -4.52 -8.46 3.94
C SER A 134 -5.78 -8.72 4.78
N CYS A 135 -6.54 -9.77 4.44
CA CYS A 135 -7.71 -10.18 5.20
C CYS A 135 -7.37 -10.79 6.58
N GLY A 136 -6.09 -11.03 6.89
CA GLY A 136 -5.65 -11.58 8.18
C GLY A 136 -5.78 -13.10 8.33
N LYS A 137 -6.37 -13.80 7.35
CA LYS A 137 -6.52 -15.26 7.33
C LYS A 137 -6.05 -15.83 5.99
N CYS A 138 -4.80 -16.24 5.94
CA CYS A 138 -4.17 -16.72 4.71
C CYS A 138 -4.62 -18.15 4.36
N VAL A 139 -5.09 -18.35 3.12
CA VAL A 139 -5.47 -19.68 2.56
C VAL A 139 -4.55 -20.20 1.47
N LEU A 140 -3.45 -19.50 1.21
CA LEU A 140 -2.50 -19.87 0.15
C LEU A 140 -1.96 -21.30 0.31
N GLY A 141 -1.87 -21.81 1.54
CA GLY A 141 -1.52 -23.21 1.79
C GLY A 141 -2.53 -24.19 1.17
N MET A 142 -3.82 -23.89 1.23
CA MET A 142 -4.90 -24.73 0.69
C MET A 142 -5.09 -24.53 -0.81
N THR A 143 -4.86 -23.32 -1.32
CA THR A 143 -5.12 -22.93 -2.71
C THR A 143 -3.86 -22.93 -3.58
N ALA A 144 -2.87 -23.77 -3.26
CA ALA A 144 -1.62 -23.90 -4.00
C ALA A 144 -0.92 -22.55 -4.30
N ALA A 145 -0.90 -21.64 -3.34
CA ALA A 145 -0.32 -20.30 -3.47
C ALA A 145 -0.97 -19.42 -4.55
N ILE A 146 -2.26 -19.59 -4.81
CA ILE A 146 -3.07 -18.67 -5.61
C ILE A 146 -4.12 -18.07 -4.68
N CYS A 147 -4.10 -16.75 -4.49
CA CYS A 147 -5.07 -16.06 -3.63
C CYS A 147 -6.44 -16.07 -4.30
N PRO A 148 -7.45 -16.77 -3.75
CA PRO A 148 -8.76 -16.82 -4.39
C PRO A 148 -9.54 -15.50 -4.21
N VAL A 149 -9.06 -14.59 -3.35
CA VAL A 149 -9.69 -13.27 -3.12
C VAL A 149 -9.22 -12.22 -4.12
N THR A 150 -7.92 -12.19 -4.44
CA THR A 150 -7.39 -11.21 -5.41
C THR A 150 -7.41 -11.72 -6.84
N MET A 151 -7.29 -13.03 -7.05
CA MET A 151 -7.21 -13.60 -8.41
C MET A 151 -8.57 -13.99 -8.99
N CYS A 152 -9.59 -14.18 -8.16
CA CYS A 152 -10.95 -14.44 -8.62
C CYS A 152 -11.71 -13.12 -8.76
N ALA A 153 -12.34 -12.89 -9.92
CA ALA A 153 -13.21 -11.74 -10.14
C ALA A 153 -14.30 -11.54 -9.06
N LYS A 154 -14.80 -12.65 -8.50
CA LYS A 154 -15.84 -12.66 -7.46
C LYS A 154 -15.27 -12.71 -6.03
N GLY A 155 -13.94 -12.75 -5.87
CA GLY A 155 -13.28 -12.84 -4.56
C GLY A 155 -13.65 -14.09 -3.74
N LEU A 156 -13.99 -15.21 -4.39
CA LEU A 156 -14.62 -16.36 -3.74
C LEU A 156 -13.65 -17.16 -2.87
N TYR A 157 -13.90 -17.17 -1.57
CA TYR A 157 -13.10 -17.94 -0.61
C TYR A 157 -13.44 -19.45 -0.59
N ASN A 158 -14.69 -19.81 -0.90
CA ASN A 158 -15.27 -21.11 -0.58
C ASN A 158 -15.39 -22.06 -1.79
N GLY A 159 -14.53 -21.92 -2.80
CA GLY A 159 -14.52 -22.81 -3.96
C GLY A 159 -14.97 -22.18 -5.28
N PRO A 160 -14.94 -22.98 -6.36
CA PRO A 160 -15.34 -22.54 -7.71
C PRO A 160 -16.83 -22.20 -7.77
N CYS A 161 -17.19 -21.19 -8.58
CA CYS A 161 -18.59 -20.80 -8.82
C CYS A 161 -19.25 -21.48 -10.04
N GLY A 162 -18.55 -22.39 -10.73
CA GLY A 162 -19.02 -22.98 -11.99
C GLY A 162 -18.83 -22.11 -13.23
N GLY A 163 -18.54 -20.82 -13.08
CA GLY A 163 -18.29 -19.85 -14.16
C GLY A 163 -16.93 -19.95 -14.84
N THR A 164 -16.40 -21.16 -15.03
CA THR A 164 -15.13 -21.39 -15.74
C THR A 164 -15.43 -21.73 -17.19
N ASN A 165 -14.84 -21.01 -18.13
CA ASN A 165 -14.95 -21.28 -19.56
C ASN A 165 -13.58 -21.59 -20.16
N ARG A 166 -13.31 -22.86 -20.46
CA ARG A 166 -12.04 -23.32 -21.08
C ARG A 166 -10.77 -22.76 -20.40
N GLY A 167 -10.82 -22.62 -19.07
CA GLY A 167 -9.72 -22.10 -18.25
C GLY A 167 -9.80 -20.60 -17.93
N SER A 168 -10.65 -19.83 -18.61
CA SER A 168 -10.90 -18.41 -18.34
C SER A 168 -12.12 -18.19 -17.44
N CYS A 169 -12.23 -16.98 -16.88
CA CYS A 169 -13.37 -16.55 -16.10
C CYS A 169 -14.58 -16.23 -17.00
N GLU A 170 -15.81 -16.45 -16.52
CA GLU A 170 -17.02 -16.11 -17.27
C GLU A 170 -17.20 -14.61 -17.53
N ILE A 171 -16.61 -13.75 -16.70
CA ILE A 171 -16.78 -12.30 -16.83
C ILE A 171 -15.82 -11.66 -17.84
N ASP A 172 -14.73 -12.35 -18.17
CA ASP A 172 -13.69 -11.88 -19.07
C ASP A 172 -12.87 -13.07 -19.58
N THR A 173 -12.85 -13.25 -20.91
CA THR A 173 -12.12 -14.34 -21.56
C THR A 173 -10.59 -14.20 -21.45
N GLU A 174 -10.09 -12.98 -21.25
CA GLU A 174 -8.67 -12.71 -21.05
C GLU A 174 -8.23 -12.92 -19.59
N GLN A 175 -9.18 -12.99 -18.65
CA GLN A 175 -8.88 -13.24 -17.24
C GLN A 175 -8.81 -14.75 -16.95
N PRO A 176 -7.66 -15.28 -16.49
CA PRO A 176 -7.57 -16.68 -16.06
C PRO A 176 -8.48 -16.95 -14.87
N CYS A 177 -9.22 -18.06 -14.88
CA CYS A 177 -10.04 -18.45 -13.75
C CYS A 177 -9.16 -18.92 -12.58
N ALA A 178 -9.19 -18.18 -11.46
CA ALA A 178 -8.40 -18.53 -10.27
C ALA A 178 -8.61 -19.98 -9.81
N TRP A 179 -9.86 -20.44 -9.71
CA TRP A 179 -10.17 -21.80 -9.23
C TRP A 179 -9.78 -22.90 -10.21
N PHE A 180 -9.83 -22.64 -11.52
CA PHE A 180 -9.26 -23.56 -12.51
C PHE A 180 -7.73 -23.68 -12.31
N ARG A 181 -7.03 -22.55 -12.16
CA ARG A 181 -5.58 -22.53 -11.92
C ARG A 181 -5.19 -23.18 -10.59
N ILE A 182 -6.02 -23.03 -9.55
CA ILE A 182 -5.87 -23.70 -8.26
C ILE A 182 -5.97 -25.21 -8.45
N TYR A 183 -7.00 -25.70 -9.14
CA TYR A 183 -7.17 -27.12 -9.46
C TYR A 183 -5.94 -27.68 -10.19
N GLU A 184 -5.54 -27.07 -11.32
CA GLU A 184 -4.39 -27.54 -12.11
C GLU A 184 -3.10 -27.60 -11.29
N ARG A 185 -2.91 -26.66 -10.36
CA ARG A 185 -1.72 -26.61 -9.52
C ARG A 185 -1.77 -27.61 -8.37
N LEU A 186 -2.94 -27.84 -7.78
CA LEU A 186 -3.14 -28.88 -6.75
C LEU A 186 -3.02 -30.29 -7.31
N GLU A 187 -3.53 -30.54 -8.52
CA GLU A 187 -3.39 -31.80 -9.24
C GLU A 187 -1.91 -32.16 -9.44
N ARG A 188 -1.12 -31.22 -9.95
CA ARG A 188 0.34 -31.38 -10.09
C ARG A 188 1.07 -31.62 -8.77
N GLN A 189 0.51 -31.19 -7.64
CA GLN A 189 1.08 -31.39 -6.32
C GLN A 189 0.57 -32.67 -5.62
N GLY A 190 -0.40 -33.39 -6.21
CA GLY A 190 -1.06 -34.52 -5.54
C GLY A 190 -1.92 -34.11 -4.34
N ARG A 191 -2.46 -32.89 -4.33
CA ARG A 191 -3.16 -32.27 -3.17
C ARG A 191 -4.61 -31.88 -3.49
N LEU A 192 -5.27 -32.58 -4.42
CA LEU A 192 -6.63 -32.23 -4.86
C LEU A 192 -7.68 -32.27 -3.75
N ASP A 193 -7.46 -33.05 -2.69
CA ASP A 193 -8.39 -33.10 -1.56
C ASP A 193 -8.55 -31.75 -0.85
N ASN A 194 -7.59 -30.83 -0.99
CA ASN A 194 -7.73 -29.47 -0.47
C ASN A 194 -8.96 -28.72 -1.03
N ILE A 195 -9.38 -29.00 -2.27
CA ILE A 195 -10.57 -28.36 -2.88
C ILE A 195 -11.87 -28.83 -2.20
N LYS A 196 -11.88 -30.03 -1.62
CA LYS A 196 -13.05 -30.61 -0.97
C LYS A 196 -13.23 -30.13 0.47
N ILE A 197 -12.23 -29.44 1.02
CA ILE A 197 -12.26 -28.96 2.40
C ILE A 197 -13.31 -27.86 2.52
N TYR A 198 -14.34 -28.14 3.32
CA TYR A 198 -15.31 -27.13 3.70
C TYR A 198 -14.62 -26.02 4.50
N THR A 199 -14.76 -24.79 4.02
CA THR A 199 -14.28 -23.61 4.73
C THR A 199 -15.47 -22.92 5.37
N ALA A 200 -15.46 -22.81 6.70
CA ALA A 200 -16.47 -22.06 7.43
C ALA A 200 -16.53 -20.60 6.91
N PRO A 201 -17.68 -19.92 7.00
CA PRO A 201 -17.79 -18.51 6.64
C PRO A 201 -16.63 -17.69 7.21
N VAL A 202 -16.00 -16.90 6.35
CA VAL A 202 -14.90 -16.04 6.76
C VAL A 202 -15.48 -14.84 7.50
N GLU A 203 -15.07 -14.65 8.74
CA GLU A 203 -15.26 -13.38 9.43
C GLU A 203 -14.34 -12.34 8.80
N TRP A 204 -14.95 -11.33 8.17
CA TRP A 204 -14.24 -10.17 7.64
C TRP A 204 -13.82 -9.28 8.79
N ASN A 205 -12.67 -9.59 9.39
CA ASN A 205 -12.09 -8.85 10.51
C ASN A 205 -11.36 -7.57 10.08
N ASP A 206 -11.44 -7.21 8.80
CA ASP A 206 -10.88 -5.98 8.21
C ASP A 206 -11.83 -4.77 8.29
N GLN A 207 -12.99 -4.93 8.93
CA GLN A 207 -13.99 -3.87 9.07
C GLN A 207 -13.67 -2.87 10.21
N VAL A 208 -12.72 -3.20 11.08
CA VAL A 208 -12.24 -2.33 12.17
C VAL A 208 -10.70 -2.29 12.18
N PRO A 209 -10.08 -1.23 12.73
CA PRO A 209 -8.63 -1.21 12.93
C PRO A 209 -8.14 -2.43 13.71
N ARG A 210 -7.07 -3.06 13.24
CA ARG A 210 -6.51 -4.28 13.82
C ARG A 210 -5.18 -4.00 14.51
N THR A 211 -4.97 -4.64 15.65
CA THR A 211 -3.69 -4.65 16.35
C THR A 211 -3.13 -6.07 16.38
N LEU A 212 -1.87 -6.24 15.96
CA LEU A 212 -1.16 -7.52 16.04
C LEU A 212 0.13 -7.32 16.83
N ILE A 213 0.21 -7.97 17.99
CA ILE A 213 1.42 -8.02 18.82
C ILE A 213 1.89 -9.46 18.86
N GLN A 214 3.14 -9.69 18.46
CA GLN A 214 3.74 -11.03 18.48
C GLN A 214 3.80 -11.58 19.91
N PRO A 215 3.64 -12.91 20.12
CA PRO A 215 3.57 -13.48 21.47
C PRO A 215 4.71 -13.08 22.41
N GLY A 216 5.94 -12.98 21.90
CA GLY A 216 7.11 -12.58 22.70
C GLY A 216 7.15 -11.11 23.12
N TYR A 217 6.23 -10.27 22.63
CA TYR A 217 6.16 -8.84 22.90
C TYR A 217 4.86 -8.42 23.61
N LYS A 218 3.99 -9.38 23.93
CA LYS A 218 2.84 -9.10 24.79
C LYS A 218 3.38 -8.76 26.18
N LYS A 219 3.13 -7.53 26.65
CA LYS A 219 3.38 -7.18 28.05
C LYS A 219 2.58 -8.16 28.92
N PRO A 220 3.15 -8.72 30.00
CA PRO A 220 2.36 -9.49 30.94
C PRO A 220 1.18 -8.62 31.39
N GLU A 221 -0.03 -9.16 31.36
CA GLU A 221 -1.19 -8.49 31.93
C GLU A 221 -0.80 -8.09 33.36
N LYS A 222 -0.88 -6.79 33.66
CA LYS A 222 -0.77 -6.35 35.05
C LYS A 222 -1.83 -7.14 35.79
N ALA A 223 -1.43 -7.96 36.75
CA ALA A 223 -2.36 -8.68 37.60
C ALA A 223 -3.35 -7.65 38.16
N GLU A 224 -4.60 -7.71 37.71
CA GLU A 224 -5.68 -6.96 38.33
C GLU A 224 -5.85 -7.52 39.74
N GLY A 225 -5.26 -6.82 40.73
CA GLY A 225 -5.39 -7.18 42.14
C GLY A 225 -4.09 -7.09 42.93
N SER A 226 -3.71 -5.86 43.31
CA SER A 226 -2.97 -5.59 44.55
C SER A 226 -3.49 -4.28 45.13
#